data_AF-A0A4V1S8G1-F1
#
_entry.id   AF-A0A4V1S8G1-F1
#
_cell.length_a   1.000
_cell.length_b   1.000
_cell.length_c   1.000
_cell.angle_alpha   90.00
_cell.angle_beta   90.00
_cell.angle_gamma   90.00
#
_symmetry.space_group_name_H-M   'P 1'
#
loop_
_entity.id
_entity.type
_entity.pdbx_description
1 polymer ?
#
loop_
_entity_poly.entity_id
_entity_poly.type
_entity_poly.pdbx_seq_one_letter_code
_entity_poly.pdbx_strand_id
1 'polypeptide(L)'
;MPPIAQWILDTLPVLAAAARGGSRDPLNLRLSITMNQSVSGLMPPRKAGLIDLERVVREYQSSSRGQAELEAVRQRTDRELRGREYRMRSLGSRLAEVESALNEPPPVGVTEEWRQDTGGREGLMREAAALRVQVADQAGGTEVFRLRRAAQLEDAESRLARSLRAEVIRHLQEKARQGQFDFLLDTSALIPGTGSLLSLDTRSADIGPEVLEELRQP
;
A
#
# COMPACT_ATOMS: atom_id res chain seq x y z
N MET A 1 11.94 37.72 25.57
CA MET A 1 12.43 36.34 25.74
C MET A 1 11.35 35.39 25.22
N PRO A 2 11.60 34.53 24.23
CA PRO A 2 10.60 33.55 23.79
C PRO A 2 10.73 32.23 24.58
N PRO A 3 9.63 31.57 25.01
CA PRO A 3 9.72 30.28 25.70
C PRO A 3 9.71 29.10 24.71
N ILE A 4 10.88 28.45 24.63
CA ILE A 4 11.16 27.00 24.71
C ILE A 4 10.10 26.05 24.09
N ALA A 5 10.39 25.63 22.85
CA ALA A 5 9.92 24.37 22.27
C ALA A 5 11.15 23.47 22.05
N GLN A 6 11.69 22.90 23.13
CA GLN A 6 12.81 21.97 23.04
C GLN A 6 12.66 20.90 24.13
N TRP A 7 11.98 19.80 23.77
CA TRP A 7 12.18 18.41 24.23
C TRP A 7 10.88 17.62 24.06
N ILE A 8 10.70 17.00 22.89
CA ILE A 8 10.31 15.60 22.58
C ILE A 8 10.69 15.44 21.10
N LEU A 9 11.98 15.51 20.80
CA LEU A 9 12.55 15.11 19.51
C LEU A 9 13.73 14.13 19.66
N ASP A 10 14.19 13.88 20.89
CA ASP A 10 15.41 13.09 21.14
C ASP A 10 15.16 11.62 21.57
N THR A 11 13.93 11.12 21.51
CA THR A 11 13.67 9.65 21.47
C THR A 11 13.40 9.14 20.06
N LEU A 12 13.86 9.86 19.05
CA LEU A 12 14.04 9.36 17.69
C LEU A 12 15.51 9.04 17.38
N PRO A 13 16.08 8.02 18.03
CA PRO A 13 17.04 7.18 17.33
C PRO A 13 16.74 5.69 17.56
N VAL A 14 15.59 5.21 17.11
CA VAL A 14 15.40 3.77 16.80
C VAL A 14 14.76 3.55 15.42
N LEU A 15 14.13 4.57 14.82
CA LEU A 15 13.49 4.44 13.50
C LEU A 15 14.44 4.49 12.29
N ALA A 16 15.74 4.69 12.48
CA ALA A 16 16.73 4.64 11.39
C ALA A 16 17.43 3.28 11.23
N ALA A 17 17.26 2.32 12.14
CA ALA A 17 17.93 1.01 12.07
C ALA A 17 17.06 -0.14 11.54
N ALA A 18 15.72 0.02 11.54
CA ALA A 18 14.79 -1.03 11.09
C ALA A 18 14.53 -1.04 9.57
N ALA A 19 15.07 -0.06 8.82
CA ALA A 19 14.88 0.05 7.36
C ALA A 19 15.72 -0.95 6.52
N ARG A 20 16.39 -1.93 7.15
CA ARG A 20 17.20 -2.95 6.44
C ARG A 20 16.81 -4.41 6.71
N GLY A 21 15.77 -4.68 7.48
CA GLY A 21 15.33 -6.05 7.77
C GLY A 21 13.83 -6.16 7.67
N GLY A 22 13.33 -6.93 6.70
CA GLY A 22 11.92 -7.21 6.51
C GLY A 22 11.30 -7.97 7.67
N SER A 23 10.88 -7.25 8.71
CA SER A 23 10.00 -7.80 9.74
C SER A 23 8.59 -7.23 9.58
N ARG A 24 7.63 -8.14 9.40
CA ARG A 24 6.18 -7.89 9.46
C ARG A 24 5.71 -7.86 10.93
N ASP A 25 6.34 -7.05 11.77
CA ASP A 25 5.90 -6.87 13.15
C ASP A 25 5.18 -5.52 13.31
N PRO A 26 4.02 -5.49 14.01
CA PRO A 26 3.36 -4.24 14.32
C PRO A 26 4.26 -3.44 15.26
N LEU A 27 4.75 -2.30 14.77
CA LEU A 27 5.48 -1.32 15.56
C LEU A 27 4.54 -0.76 16.63
N ASN A 28 4.56 -1.39 17.81
CA ASN A 28 3.92 -0.92 19.04
C ASN A 28 4.57 0.41 19.48
N LEU A 29 4.17 1.49 18.82
CA LEU A 29 4.52 2.86 19.20
C LEU A 29 3.52 3.33 20.24
N ARG A 30 3.89 3.17 21.51
CA ARG A 30 3.15 3.70 22.66
C ARG A 30 3.29 5.24 22.65
N LEU A 31 2.34 5.93 22.03
CA LEU A 31 2.36 7.39 21.96
C LEU A 31 1.85 7.97 23.28
N SER A 32 2.74 8.36 24.19
CA SER A 32 2.39 9.13 25.39
C SER A 32 2.81 10.58 25.19
N ILE A 33 1.86 11.46 24.90
CA ILE A 33 2.10 12.92 24.84
C ILE A 33 1.98 13.44 26.28
N THR A 34 3.07 13.96 26.84
CA THR A 34 3.09 14.55 28.18
C THR A 34 3.49 16.03 28.07
N MET A 35 2.64 16.95 28.51
CA MET A 35 3.00 18.37 28.64
C MET A 35 3.55 18.64 30.05
N ASN A 36 4.73 19.26 30.11
CA ASN A 36 5.43 19.61 31.36
C ASN A 36 4.63 20.67 32.14
N GLN A 37 4.35 20.40 33.41
CA GLN A 37 3.66 21.30 34.35
C GLN A 37 4.67 21.99 35.28
N SER A 38 4.35 23.23 35.67
CA SER A 38 4.82 23.79 36.94
C SER A 38 3.70 24.63 37.54
N VAL A 39 3.21 24.25 38.74
CA VAL A 39 3.05 25.05 39.97
C VAL A 39 2.33 24.18 41.02
N SER A 40 2.85 24.19 42.25
CA SER A 40 2.36 23.49 43.44
C SER A 40 0.93 23.85 43.84
N GLY A 41 0.17 22.83 44.26
CA GLY A 41 -1.13 22.96 44.93
C GLY A 41 -2.18 22.08 44.26
N LEU A 42 -2.64 21.03 44.96
CA LEU A 42 -3.75 20.12 44.60
C LEU A 42 -3.89 19.84 43.09
N MET A 43 -3.28 18.74 42.61
CA MET A 43 -3.39 18.38 41.20
C MET A 43 -4.86 18.40 40.76
N PRO A 44 -5.25 19.25 39.78
CA PRO A 44 -6.59 19.20 39.22
C PRO A 44 -6.84 17.81 38.63
N PRO A 45 -8.10 17.34 38.61
CA PRO A 45 -8.43 16.04 38.04
C PRO A 45 -7.96 16.01 36.59
N ARG A 46 -6.96 15.16 36.30
CA ARG A 46 -6.39 15.08 34.96
C ARG A 46 -7.41 14.49 34.00
N LYS A 47 -7.62 15.14 32.87
CA LYS A 47 -8.59 14.69 31.85
C LYS A 47 -7.90 13.80 30.84
N ALA A 48 -8.34 12.55 30.76
CA ALA A 48 -7.84 11.55 29.82
C ALA A 48 -8.72 11.49 28.57
N GLY A 49 -8.11 11.50 27.39
CA GLY A 49 -8.79 11.13 26.14
C GLY A 49 -8.38 9.72 25.72
N LEU A 50 -9.33 8.92 25.27
CA LEU A 50 -9.08 7.59 24.70
C LEU A 50 -9.25 7.65 23.19
N ILE A 51 -8.38 6.96 22.46
CA ILE A 51 -8.51 6.83 21.01
C ILE A 51 -7.97 5.50 20.52
N ASP A 52 -8.71 4.85 19.63
CA ASP A 52 -8.17 3.78 18.79
C ASP A 52 -7.59 4.39 17.51
N LEU A 53 -6.28 4.65 17.52
CA LEU A 53 -5.61 5.35 16.42
C LEU A 53 -5.63 4.54 15.12
N GLU A 54 -5.45 3.23 15.21
CA GLU A 54 -5.52 2.32 14.06
C GLU A 54 -6.91 2.33 13.42
N ARG A 55 -7.97 2.26 14.23
CA ARG A 55 -9.35 2.37 13.73
C ARG A 55 -9.58 3.72 13.06
N VAL A 56 -9.19 4.83 13.69
CA VAL A 56 -9.37 6.18 13.14
C VAL A 56 -8.61 6.36 11.83
N VAL A 57 -7.34 5.94 11.76
CA VAL A 57 -6.56 6.02 10.51
C VAL A 57 -7.19 5.17 9.41
N ARG A 58 -7.63 3.95 9.72
CA ARG A 58 -8.29 3.06 8.75
C ARG A 58 -9.61 3.63 8.22
N GLU A 59 -10.45 4.16 9.10
CA GLU A 59 -11.73 4.78 8.74
C GLU A 59 -11.56 6.12 8.00
N TYR A 60 -10.49 6.85 8.28
CA TYR A 60 -10.15 8.05 7.54
C TYR A 60 -9.60 7.71 6.16
N GLN A 61 -8.71 6.71 6.07
CA GLN A 61 -8.15 6.25 4.80
C GLN A 61 -9.24 5.88 3.79
N SER A 62 -10.27 5.14 4.20
CA SER A 62 -11.36 4.71 3.31
C SER A 62 -12.18 5.87 2.74
N SER A 63 -12.18 7.02 3.40
CA SER A 63 -12.88 8.24 2.97
C SER A 63 -11.94 9.29 2.37
N SER A 64 -10.62 9.06 2.41
CA SER A 64 -9.63 10.00 1.92
C SER A 64 -9.57 10.05 0.40
N ARG A 65 -9.40 11.26 -0.15
CA ARG A 65 -9.15 11.47 -1.59
C ARG A 65 -7.92 10.70 -2.08
N GLY A 66 -6.88 10.61 -1.26
CA GLY A 66 -5.65 9.88 -1.59
C GLY A 66 -5.88 8.38 -1.82
N GLN A 67 -6.83 7.76 -1.12
CA GLN A 67 -7.20 6.36 -1.35
C GLN A 67 -7.93 6.17 -2.69
N ALA A 68 -8.82 7.10 -3.07
CA ALA A 68 -9.49 7.07 -4.36
C ALA A 68 -8.50 7.24 -5.53
N GLU A 69 -7.50 8.12 -5.38
CA GLU A 69 -6.43 8.30 -6.35
C GLU A 69 -5.55 7.05 -6.48
N LEU A 70 -5.18 6.43 -5.35
CA LEU A 70 -4.43 5.17 -5.35
C LEU A 70 -5.22 4.04 -6.05
N GLU A 71 -6.51 3.93 -5.78
CA GLU A 71 -7.38 2.93 -6.42
C GLU A 71 -7.50 3.17 -7.93
N ALA A 72 -7.59 4.42 -8.37
CA ALA A 72 -7.55 4.76 -9.80
C ALA A 72 -6.23 4.34 -10.47
N VAL A 73 -5.10 4.49 -9.77
CA VAL A 73 -3.79 4.04 -10.25
C VAL A 73 -3.72 2.51 -10.33
N ARG A 74 -4.23 1.78 -9.33
CA ARG A 74 -4.35 0.31 -9.35
C ARG A 74 -5.18 -0.17 -10.53
N GLN A 75 -6.37 0.39 -10.72
CA GLN A 75 -7.25 0.02 -11.84
C GLN A 75 -6.62 0.30 -13.20
N ARG A 76 -5.91 1.43 -13.35
CA ARG A 76 -5.18 1.74 -14.60
C ARG A 76 -4.07 0.72 -14.86
N THR A 77 -3.31 0.38 -13.81
CA THR A 77 -2.24 -0.61 -13.87
C THR A 77 -2.78 -1.98 -14.28
N ASP A 78 -3.89 -2.42 -13.71
CA ASP A 78 -4.53 -3.70 -14.04
C ASP A 78 -5.05 -3.76 -15.47
N ARG A 79 -5.56 -2.64 -16.00
CA ARG A 79 -5.96 -2.55 -17.41
C ARG A 79 -4.75 -2.65 -18.34
N GLU A 80 -3.67 -1.95 -18.03
CA GLU A 80 -2.43 -2.02 -18.80
C GLU A 80 -1.82 -3.44 -18.78
N LEU A 81 -1.83 -4.09 -17.61
CA LEU A 81 -1.33 -5.46 -17.45
C LEU A 81 -2.17 -6.45 -18.27
N ARG A 82 -3.51 -6.39 -18.16
CA ARG A 82 -4.41 -7.21 -18.97
C ARG A 82 -4.19 -7.01 -20.47
N GLY A 83 -3.94 -5.77 -20.91
CA GLY A 83 -3.63 -5.47 -22.31
C GLY A 83 -2.28 -6.05 -22.78
N ARG A 84 -1.30 -6.17 -21.89
CA ARG A 84 -0.01 -6.83 -22.17
C ARG A 84 -0.15 -8.35 -22.24
N GLU A 85 -0.88 -8.94 -21.29
CA GLU A 85 -1.19 -10.37 -21.25
C GLU A 85 -2.02 -10.83 -22.45
N TYR A 86 -2.99 -10.01 -22.88
CA TYR A 86 -3.75 -10.27 -24.10
C TYR A 86 -2.84 -10.32 -25.33
N ARG A 87 -1.94 -9.34 -25.49
CA ARG A 87 -0.95 -9.34 -26.59
C ARG A 87 -0.05 -10.57 -26.56
N MET A 88 0.43 -10.94 -25.38
CA MET A 88 1.26 -12.15 -25.21
C MET A 88 0.49 -13.42 -25.62
N ARG A 89 -0.77 -13.56 -25.19
CA ARG A 89 -1.62 -14.68 -25.59
C ARG A 89 -1.87 -14.71 -27.10
N SER A 90 -2.17 -13.55 -27.71
CA SER A 90 -2.38 -13.44 -29.15
C SER A 90 -1.12 -13.84 -29.95
N LEU A 91 0.06 -13.38 -29.53
CA LEU A 91 1.33 -13.81 -30.13
C LEU A 91 1.57 -15.31 -29.95
N GLY A 92 1.28 -15.85 -28.77
CA GLY A 92 1.39 -17.28 -28.47
C GLY A 92 0.46 -18.13 -29.33
N SER A 93 -0.80 -17.70 -29.53
CA SER A 93 -1.74 -18.37 -30.43
C SER A 93 -1.24 -18.39 -31.86
N ARG A 94 -0.76 -17.25 -32.37
CA ARG A 94 -0.20 -17.18 -33.72
C ARG A 94 1.05 -18.04 -33.89
N LEU A 95 1.93 -18.07 -32.88
CA LEU A 95 3.09 -18.95 -32.87
C LEU A 95 2.65 -20.43 -32.95
N ALA A 96 1.65 -20.82 -32.15
CA ALA A 96 1.13 -22.18 -32.17
C ALA A 96 0.50 -22.56 -33.52
N GLU A 97 -0.21 -21.64 -34.18
CA GLU A 97 -0.75 -21.85 -35.53
C GLU A 97 0.37 -22.08 -36.56
N VAL A 98 1.42 -21.25 -36.55
CA VAL A 98 2.57 -21.39 -37.46
C VAL A 98 3.34 -22.69 -37.18
N GLU A 99 3.55 -23.03 -35.90
CA GLU A 99 4.18 -24.28 -35.51
C GLU A 99 3.34 -25.50 -35.91
N SER A 100 2.01 -25.40 -35.84
CA SER A 100 1.13 -26.48 -36.30
C SER A 100 1.23 -26.68 -37.81
N ALA A 101 1.26 -25.61 -38.60
CA ALA A 101 1.44 -25.69 -40.06
C ALA A 101 2.81 -26.28 -40.44
N LEU A 102 3.89 -25.93 -39.70
CA LEU A 102 5.22 -26.50 -39.92
C LEU A 102 5.29 -28.02 -39.67
N ASN A 103 4.49 -28.50 -38.71
CA ASN A 103 4.42 -29.88 -38.28
C ASN A 103 3.30 -30.67 -38.97
N GLU A 104 2.53 -30.04 -39.87
CA GLU A 104 1.46 -30.72 -40.58
C GLU A 104 2.04 -31.83 -41.47
N PRO A 105 1.53 -33.07 -41.36
CA PRO A 105 2.04 -34.16 -42.17
C PRO A 105 1.63 -33.98 -43.64
N PRO A 106 2.44 -34.48 -44.59
CA PRO A 106 2.06 -34.46 -45.99
C PRO A 106 0.74 -35.21 -46.23
N PRO A 107 -0.13 -34.73 -47.13
CA PRO A 107 -1.34 -35.43 -47.51
C PRO A 107 -1.03 -36.80 -48.12
N VAL A 108 -1.86 -37.79 -47.80
CA VAL A 108 -1.69 -39.19 -48.26
C VAL A 108 -1.68 -39.24 -49.78
N GLY A 109 -0.59 -39.74 -50.36
CA GLY A 109 -0.43 -39.93 -51.81
C GLY A 109 0.32 -38.83 -52.56
N VAL A 110 0.71 -37.73 -51.91
CA VAL A 110 1.53 -36.67 -52.52
C VAL A 110 2.97 -36.79 -52.03
N THR A 111 3.91 -36.97 -52.96
CA THR A 111 5.32 -37.24 -52.59
C THR A 111 6.34 -36.27 -53.16
N GLU A 112 6.10 -35.64 -54.31
CA GLU A 112 7.16 -34.85 -54.97
C GLU A 112 6.96 -33.33 -54.86
N GLU A 113 5.77 -32.79 -55.12
CA GLU A 113 5.50 -31.34 -54.99
C GLU A 113 5.54 -30.85 -53.54
N TRP A 114 5.02 -31.65 -52.59
CA TRP A 114 5.09 -31.32 -51.17
C TRP A 114 6.52 -31.39 -50.61
N ARG A 115 7.39 -32.23 -51.20
CA ARG A 115 8.84 -32.23 -50.89
C ARG A 115 9.57 -31.03 -51.49
N GLN A 116 9.06 -30.46 -52.59
CA GLN A 116 9.67 -29.33 -53.30
C GLN A 116 9.18 -27.96 -52.81
N ASP A 117 8.14 -27.88 -51.96
CA ASP A 117 7.73 -26.64 -51.29
C ASP A 117 8.69 -26.24 -50.15
N THR A 118 9.96 -26.03 -50.52
CA THR A 118 11.01 -25.59 -49.60
C THR A 118 10.80 -24.12 -49.23
N GLY A 119 10.32 -23.30 -50.17
CA GLY A 119 10.11 -21.86 -49.98
C GLY A 119 9.00 -21.53 -48.98
N GLY A 120 7.88 -22.25 -49.00
CA GLY A 120 6.79 -22.09 -48.04
C GLY A 120 7.20 -22.48 -46.62
N ARG A 121 7.87 -23.63 -46.47
CA ARG A 121 8.38 -24.11 -45.17
C ARG A 121 9.45 -23.18 -44.59
N GLU A 122 10.41 -22.71 -45.40
CA GLU A 122 11.41 -21.73 -44.96
C GLU A 122 10.80 -20.38 -44.55
N GLY A 123 9.71 -19.96 -45.21
CA GLY A 123 8.94 -18.78 -44.82
C GLY A 123 8.32 -18.94 -43.43
N LEU A 124 7.63 -20.05 -43.20
CA LEU A 124 7.02 -20.38 -41.90
C LEU A 124 8.07 -20.53 -40.78
N MET A 125 9.23 -21.12 -41.06
CA MET A 125 10.33 -21.21 -40.07
C MET A 125 10.84 -19.82 -39.65
N ARG A 126 10.98 -18.90 -40.60
CA ARG A 126 11.37 -17.51 -40.32
C ARG A 126 10.31 -16.79 -39.50
N GLU A 127 9.03 -16.97 -39.84
CA GLU A 127 7.92 -16.39 -39.08
C GLU A 127 7.87 -16.93 -37.64
N ALA A 128 7.99 -18.26 -37.45
CA ALA A 128 8.03 -18.87 -36.13
C ALA A 128 9.20 -18.33 -35.29
N ALA A 129 10.39 -18.20 -35.87
CA ALA A 129 11.55 -17.63 -35.19
C ALA A 129 11.30 -16.17 -34.76
N ALA A 130 10.73 -15.34 -35.63
CA ALA A 130 10.38 -13.97 -35.31
C ALA A 130 9.31 -13.88 -34.20
N LEU A 131 8.29 -14.73 -34.24
CA LEU A 131 7.24 -14.79 -33.22
C LEU A 131 7.79 -15.24 -31.86
N ARG A 132 8.72 -16.21 -31.82
CA ARG A 132 9.36 -16.63 -30.56
C ARG A 132 10.11 -15.49 -29.88
N VAL A 133 10.86 -14.69 -30.65
CA VAL A 133 11.53 -13.48 -30.14
C VAL A 133 10.51 -12.49 -29.58
N GLN A 134 9.45 -12.20 -30.34
CA GLN A 134 8.40 -11.26 -29.90
C GLN A 134 7.69 -11.74 -28.62
N VAL A 135 7.40 -13.04 -28.50
CA VAL A 135 6.79 -13.62 -27.28
C VAL A 135 7.73 -13.46 -26.09
N ALA A 136 9.02 -13.78 -26.26
CA ALA A 136 10.02 -13.65 -25.20
C ALA A 136 10.19 -12.18 -24.76
N ASP A 137 10.32 -11.27 -25.71
CA ASP A 137 10.42 -9.82 -25.46
C ASP A 137 9.18 -9.30 -24.73
N GLN A 138 7.98 -9.71 -25.17
CA GLN A 138 6.72 -9.32 -24.55
C GLN A 138 6.59 -9.87 -23.13
N ALA A 139 7.01 -11.11 -22.89
CA ALA A 139 7.01 -11.73 -21.56
C ALA A 139 7.96 -10.99 -20.61
N GLY A 140 9.21 -10.76 -21.03
CA GLY A 140 10.20 -10.02 -20.25
C GLY A 140 9.76 -8.58 -19.97
N GLY A 141 9.25 -7.88 -20.99
CA GLY A 141 8.73 -6.52 -20.84
C GLY A 141 7.49 -6.43 -19.95
N THR A 142 6.68 -7.49 -19.88
CA THR A 142 5.49 -7.56 -18.99
C THR A 142 5.91 -7.80 -17.54
N GLU A 143 6.88 -8.67 -17.29
CA GLU A 143 7.36 -8.91 -15.93
C GLU A 143 8.06 -7.68 -15.34
N VAL A 144 8.92 -7.02 -16.11
CA VAL A 144 9.57 -5.76 -15.70
C VAL A 144 8.53 -4.68 -15.40
N PHE A 145 7.48 -4.60 -16.21
CA PHE A 145 6.37 -3.69 -15.97
C PHE A 145 5.64 -4.01 -14.66
N ARG A 146 5.32 -5.28 -14.41
CA ARG A 146 4.63 -5.75 -13.19
C ARG A 146 5.44 -5.40 -11.94
N LEU A 147 6.72 -5.75 -11.90
CA LEU A 147 7.60 -5.49 -10.77
C LEU A 147 7.75 -3.99 -10.49
N ARG A 148 7.97 -3.19 -11.54
CA ARG A 148 8.07 -1.73 -11.40
C ARG A 148 6.79 -1.12 -10.85
N ARG A 149 5.63 -1.56 -11.35
CA ARG A 149 4.33 -1.04 -10.91
C ARG A 149 4.00 -1.46 -9.48
N ALA A 150 4.35 -2.68 -9.08
CA ALA A 150 4.19 -3.14 -7.70
C ALA A 150 4.98 -2.24 -6.73
N ALA A 151 6.26 -1.98 -7.01
CA ALA A 151 7.09 -1.09 -6.19
C ALA A 151 6.52 0.34 -6.14
N GLN A 152 6.05 0.88 -7.27
CA GLN A 152 5.43 2.21 -7.30
C GLN A 152 4.14 2.30 -6.47
N LEU A 153 3.32 1.25 -6.48
CA LEU A 153 2.09 1.16 -5.68
C LEU A 153 2.42 1.04 -4.19
N GLU A 154 3.38 0.21 -3.82
CA GLU A 154 3.86 0.07 -2.44
C GLU A 154 4.41 1.39 -1.88
N ASP A 155 5.19 2.12 -2.69
CA ASP A 155 5.68 3.45 -2.34
C ASP A 155 4.55 4.48 -2.19
N ALA A 156 3.53 4.41 -3.06
CA ALA A 156 2.37 5.30 -2.99
C ALA A 156 1.52 5.01 -1.74
N GLU A 157 1.27 3.73 -1.44
CA GLU A 157 0.60 3.26 -0.22
C GLU A 157 1.33 3.71 1.04
N SER A 158 2.65 3.52 1.09
CA SER A 158 3.47 3.92 2.22
C SER A 158 3.51 5.44 2.42
N ARG A 159 3.47 6.23 1.33
CA ARG A 159 3.35 7.69 1.41
C ARG A 159 1.97 8.11 1.92
N LEU A 160 0.90 7.51 1.39
CA LEU A 160 -0.47 7.78 1.82
C LEU A 160 -0.65 7.47 3.30
N ALA A 161 -0.24 6.27 3.74
CA ALA A 161 -0.35 5.85 5.14
C ALA A 161 0.39 6.81 6.10
N ARG A 162 1.61 7.24 5.73
CA ARG A 162 2.36 8.24 6.52
C ARG A 162 1.66 9.60 6.57
N SER A 163 1.14 10.07 5.43
CA SER A 163 0.43 11.34 5.34
C SER A 163 -0.83 11.34 6.20
N LEU A 164 -1.67 10.31 6.07
CA LEU A 164 -2.91 10.17 6.83
C LEU A 164 -2.62 10.09 8.33
N ARG A 165 -1.61 9.31 8.73
CA ARG A 165 -1.23 9.22 10.15
C ARG A 165 -0.76 10.57 10.71
N ALA A 166 0.06 11.31 9.95
CA ALA A 166 0.52 12.63 10.36
C ALA A 166 -0.65 13.61 10.52
N GLU A 167 -1.63 13.55 9.61
CA GLU A 167 -2.82 14.39 9.64
C GLU A 167 -3.75 14.08 10.81
N VAL A 168 -3.97 12.79 11.10
CA VAL A 168 -4.70 12.34 12.28
C VAL A 168 -4.01 12.81 13.56
N ILE A 169 -2.69 12.61 13.67
CA ILE A 169 -1.92 13.07 14.85
C ILE A 169 -2.01 14.59 15.01
N ARG A 170 -1.96 15.35 13.92
CA ARG A 170 -2.11 16.80 13.96
C ARG A 170 -3.48 17.21 14.51
N HIS A 171 -4.56 16.61 14.03
CA HIS A 171 -5.91 16.86 14.54
C HIS A 171 -6.05 16.45 16.01
N LEU A 172 -5.44 15.33 16.40
CA LEU A 172 -5.44 14.89 17.81
C LEU A 172 -4.72 15.86 18.73
N GLN A 173 -3.59 16.42 18.29
CA GLN A 173 -2.89 17.45 19.06
C GLN A 173 -3.72 18.72 19.21
N GLU A 174 -4.43 19.11 18.16
CA GLU A 174 -5.33 20.26 18.21
C GLU A 174 -6.52 20.01 19.13
N LYS A 175 -7.16 18.84 19.03
CA LYS A 175 -8.22 18.40 19.94
C LYS A 175 -7.78 18.27 21.39
N ALA A 176 -6.59 17.74 21.63
CA ALA A 176 -6.02 17.68 22.97
C ALA A 176 -5.92 19.07 23.60
N ARG A 177 -5.46 20.06 22.81
CA ARG A 177 -5.36 21.47 23.25
C ARG A 177 -6.73 22.10 23.50
N GLN A 178 -7.70 21.90 22.60
CA GLN A 178 -9.05 22.46 22.72
C GLN A 178 -9.84 21.82 23.88
N GLY A 179 -9.79 20.50 23.99
CA GLY A 179 -10.53 19.71 24.98
C GLY A 179 -9.91 19.68 26.38
N GLN A 180 -8.77 20.36 26.57
CA GLN A 180 -7.99 20.37 27.81
C GLN A 180 -7.65 18.96 28.30
N PHE A 181 -7.25 18.07 27.40
CA PHE A 181 -6.80 16.72 27.77
C PHE A 181 -5.33 16.78 28.20
N ASP A 182 -5.03 16.25 29.39
CA ASP A 182 -3.66 16.18 29.91
C ASP A 182 -2.86 15.04 29.25
N PHE A 183 -3.54 13.98 28.83
CA PHE A 183 -2.96 12.86 28.12
C PHE A 183 -3.99 12.18 27.21
N LEU A 184 -3.50 11.69 26.07
CA LEU A 184 -4.24 10.81 25.16
C LEU A 184 -3.67 9.40 25.26
N LEU A 185 -4.54 8.40 25.32
CA LEU A 185 -4.16 7.00 25.35
C LEU A 185 -4.62 6.32 24.07
N ASP A 186 -3.65 5.77 23.34
CA ASP A 186 -3.91 4.90 22.20
C ASP A 186 -4.35 3.51 22.69
N THR A 187 -5.58 3.13 22.35
CA THR A 187 -6.22 1.87 22.72
C THR A 187 -6.09 0.81 21.63
N SER A 188 -5.47 1.08 20.47
CA SER A 188 -5.35 0.11 19.37
C SER A 188 -4.60 -1.16 19.77
N ALA A 189 -3.67 -1.07 20.72
CA ALA A 189 -2.91 -2.21 21.25
C ALA A 189 -3.64 -2.98 22.36
N LEU A 190 -4.86 -2.56 22.75
CA LEU A 190 -5.62 -3.22 23.80
C LEU A 190 -6.47 -4.34 23.21
N ILE A 191 -6.13 -5.58 23.59
CA ILE A 191 -6.82 -6.77 23.12
C ILE A 191 -8.25 -6.78 23.70
N PRO A 192 -9.30 -6.91 22.86
CA PRO A 192 -10.67 -7.07 23.34
C PRO A 192 -10.76 -8.29 24.25
N GLY A 193 -11.16 -8.09 25.52
CA GLY A 193 -11.36 -9.18 26.48
C GLY A 193 -10.21 -9.44 27.46
N THR A 194 -9.06 -8.77 27.32
CA THR A 194 -8.08 -8.73 28.43
C THR A 194 -8.53 -7.67 29.44
N GLY A 195 -9.11 -8.15 30.55
CA GLY A 195 -9.63 -7.32 31.61
C GLY A 195 -8.58 -6.36 32.19
N SER A 196 -9.09 -5.21 32.64
CA SER A 196 -8.36 -4.13 33.30
C SER A 196 -7.58 -3.21 32.36
N LEU A 197 -8.30 -2.53 31.47
CA LEU A 197 -8.10 -1.10 31.41
C LEU A 197 -8.27 -0.60 32.85
N LEU A 198 -7.17 -0.10 33.41
CA LEU A 198 -7.08 0.71 34.61
C LEU A 198 -8.42 1.40 34.88
N SER A 199 -8.83 1.48 36.15
CA SER A 199 -9.94 2.30 36.66
C SER A 199 -9.81 3.77 36.24
N LEU A 200 -9.88 4.02 34.94
CA LEU A 200 -9.98 5.29 34.27
C LEU A 200 -11.35 5.76 34.66
N ASP A 201 -11.30 6.73 35.56
CA ASP A 201 -12.40 7.51 36.07
C ASP A 201 -13.49 7.68 35.00
N THR A 202 -14.76 7.73 35.40
CA THR A 202 -15.95 7.89 34.52
C THR A 202 -15.96 9.16 33.66
N ARG A 203 -14.81 9.84 33.57
CA ARG A 203 -14.50 11.09 32.87
C ARG A 203 -13.62 10.90 31.64
N SER A 204 -13.14 9.68 31.33
CA SER A 204 -12.42 9.44 30.08
C SER A 204 -13.37 9.43 28.89
N ALA A 205 -13.14 10.31 27.91
CA ALA A 205 -13.95 10.41 26.69
C ALA A 205 -13.24 9.71 25.52
N ASP A 206 -13.98 8.91 24.75
CA ASP A 206 -13.54 8.45 23.43
C ASP A 206 -13.64 9.63 22.45
N ILE A 207 -12.48 10.08 21.96
CA ILE A 207 -12.39 11.22 21.04
C ILE A 207 -12.29 10.79 19.57
N GLY A 208 -12.24 9.48 19.29
CA GLY A 208 -12.10 8.94 17.95
C GLY A 208 -13.21 9.36 16.97
N PRO A 209 -14.50 9.28 17.34
CA PRO A 209 -15.61 9.69 16.47
C PRO A 209 -15.54 11.18 16.10
N GLU A 210 -15.29 12.07 17.07
CA GLU A 210 -15.20 13.52 16.83
C GLU A 210 -14.03 13.86 15.89
N VAL A 211 -12.88 13.23 16.09
CA VAL A 211 -11.70 13.42 15.24
C VAL A 211 -11.97 12.94 13.81
N LEU A 212 -12.70 11.84 13.65
CA LEU A 212 -13.12 11.35 12.33
C LEU A 212 -14.10 12.28 11.63
N GLU A 213 -15.05 12.87 12.36
CA GLU A 213 -15.99 13.84 11.79
C GLU A 213 -15.26 15.08 11.27
N GLU A 214 -14.29 15.60 12.03
CA GLU A 214 -13.51 16.77 11.61
C GLU A 214 -12.59 16.49 10.44
N LEU A 215 -11.89 15.35 10.46
CA LEU A 215 -11.03 14.94 9.36
C LEU A 215 -11.79 14.77 8.03
N ARG A 216 -13.09 14.49 8.10
CA ARG A 216 -13.97 14.34 6.94
C ARG A 216 -14.56 15.67 6.45
N GLN A 217 -14.42 16.76 7.21
CA GLN A 217 -14.86 18.07 6.77
C GLN A 217 -13.82 18.69 5.81
N PRO A 218 -14.26 19.30 4.70
CA PRO A 218 -13.37 19.83 3.65
C PRO A 218 -12.60 21.09 4.05
#